data_AF-A0A0K0E441-F1
#
_entry.id   AF-A0A0K0E441-F1
#
_cell.length_a   1.000
_cell.length_b   1.000
_cell.length_c   1.000
_cell.angle_alpha   90.00
_cell.angle_beta   90.00
_cell.angle_gamma   90.00
#
_symmetry.space_group_name_H-M   'P 1'
#
loop_
_entity.id
_entity.type
_entity.pdbx_description
1 polymer ?
#
loop_
_entity_poly.entity_id
_entity_poly.type
_entity_poly.pdbx_seq_one_letter_code
_entity_poly.pdbx_strand_id
1 'polypeptide(L)'
;MTSSNTTIQSLSNNSVSLSEIVKSMQGNEVVYKFYKNHGIQKIFFKHLSRLTLQVSNINDVKNSEILCYGFGKNVYTMKKIVVILFYMAKECFENVYYIGIDVKDDTRMMSENDRIFLAKKYAYFIEILYEKCCNASKLWLTNRNHFSGNDNFLLYILERLKTDKVIEIKPIFLEDILSYSIKNDFGEFNLFLNMPNLKVFSVEIFTNELPSYYSDCITPMKKLINCLSKNKNITLDMYIEGTNKSINIASEILNYANEINFNINIKQSSGWIEYFQEINYTITDDFLKIINNLTTVSLFIHIIDDFKIIKSFMTSLQNLKSISLHIDKDIIERVYKQYNDMESYFLQIKECFNFKSTIKKLTEFRLHQLCLSNDVNFSENDKLDILNNTFLEGIFSILPNTITTLYLISINGNKLDIFKNFPVQFPSLTTISFLLCSKIPENAIYSIQSLRKVIIHGELKINISKMVEIVVFCYFDEDFCDGIDKKSINKPNKYFFNLMNATFNNSIRNINNGEIYYIAFLKDIFKWKDILYLADDYFY
;
A
#
# COMPACT_ATOMS: atom_id res chain seq x y z
N MET A 1 14.41 11.03 -45.15
CA MET A 1 14.49 10.80 -43.69
C MET A 1 13.88 11.96 -42.87
N THR A 2 13.83 13.20 -43.37
CA THR A 2 13.20 14.32 -42.65
C THR A 2 11.67 14.20 -42.56
N SER A 3 10.98 13.87 -43.67
CA SER A 3 9.51 13.77 -43.71
C SER A 3 8.92 12.69 -42.78
N SER A 4 9.58 11.53 -42.67
CA SER A 4 9.15 10.46 -41.75
C SER A 4 9.28 10.89 -40.29
N ASN A 5 10.32 11.64 -39.94
CA ASN A 5 10.53 12.12 -38.57
C ASN A 5 9.52 13.19 -38.19
N THR A 6 9.13 14.10 -39.11
CA THR A 6 8.09 15.10 -38.84
C THR A 6 6.72 14.45 -38.59
N THR A 7 6.37 13.41 -39.35
CA THR A 7 5.12 12.67 -39.16
C THR A 7 5.12 11.87 -37.85
N ILE A 8 6.25 11.30 -37.44
CA ILE A 8 6.33 10.57 -36.16
C ILE A 8 6.34 11.56 -34.98
N GLN A 9 6.96 12.73 -35.13
CA GLN A 9 6.95 13.76 -34.09
C GLN A 9 5.57 14.38 -33.90
N SER A 10 4.79 14.57 -34.97
CA SER A 10 3.39 14.97 -34.85
C SER A 10 2.53 13.85 -34.24
N LEU A 11 2.74 12.58 -34.61
CA LEU A 11 2.11 11.42 -33.95
C LEU A 11 2.44 11.35 -32.45
N SER A 12 3.68 11.67 -32.07
CA SER A 12 4.14 11.71 -30.66
C SER A 12 3.49 12.82 -29.84
N ASN A 13 3.38 14.01 -30.44
CA ASN A 13 2.71 15.14 -29.82
C ASN A 13 1.19 14.91 -29.73
N ASN A 14 0.60 14.18 -30.68
CA ASN A 14 -0.84 13.94 -30.77
C ASN A 14 -1.33 12.70 -30.01
N SER A 15 -0.50 11.67 -29.82
CA SER A 15 -0.90 10.45 -29.11
C SER A 15 -0.93 10.74 -27.60
N VAL A 16 -2.09 10.69 -26.96
CA VAL A 16 -2.23 11.09 -25.55
C VAL A 16 -2.05 9.92 -24.57
N SER A 17 -2.33 8.69 -25.01
CA SER A 17 -2.23 7.46 -24.21
C SER A 17 -0.83 6.84 -24.24
N LEU A 18 -0.26 6.53 -23.06
CA LEU A 18 0.98 5.77 -22.95
C LEU A 18 0.82 4.34 -23.48
N SER A 19 -0.34 3.73 -23.25
CA SER A 19 -0.63 2.38 -23.75
C SER A 19 -0.58 2.33 -25.28
N GLU A 20 -1.11 3.35 -25.96
CA GLU A 20 -1.09 3.45 -27.41
C GLU A 20 0.32 3.68 -27.93
N ILE A 21 1.08 4.60 -27.32
CA ILE A 21 2.48 4.84 -27.67
C ILE A 21 3.31 3.55 -27.56
N VAL A 22 3.17 2.84 -26.44
CA VAL A 22 3.87 1.56 -26.20
C VAL A 22 3.49 0.50 -27.23
N LYS A 23 2.20 0.36 -27.56
CA LYS A 23 1.73 -0.57 -28.60
C LYS A 23 2.30 -0.21 -29.98
N SER A 24 2.31 1.07 -30.34
CA SER A 24 2.89 1.54 -31.60
C SER A 24 4.40 1.29 -31.68
N MET A 25 5.12 1.45 -30.56
CA MET A 25 6.55 1.11 -30.48
C MET A 25 6.79 -0.39 -30.66
N GLN A 26 5.96 -1.25 -30.06
CA GLN A 26 6.08 -2.70 -30.21
C GLN A 26 5.77 -3.17 -31.63
N GLY A 27 4.84 -2.51 -32.32
CA GLY A 27 4.44 -2.86 -33.68
C GLY A 27 5.30 -2.26 -34.79
N ASN A 28 6.19 -1.31 -34.49
CA ASN A 28 6.95 -0.59 -35.52
C ASN A 28 8.34 -0.15 -35.04
N GLU A 29 9.39 -0.71 -35.64
CA GLU A 29 10.79 -0.45 -35.28
C GLU A 29 11.21 1.01 -35.52
N VAL A 30 10.67 1.67 -36.56
CA VAL A 30 10.98 3.09 -36.86
C VAL A 30 10.41 3.98 -35.75
N VAL A 31 9.19 3.71 -35.31
CA VAL A 31 8.53 4.41 -34.19
C VAL A 31 9.30 4.15 -32.89
N TYR A 32 9.72 2.90 -32.64
CA TYR A 32 10.54 2.56 -31.49
C TYR A 32 11.87 3.34 -31.46
N LYS A 33 12.63 3.34 -32.57
CA LYS A 33 13.90 4.08 -32.69
C LYS A 33 13.70 5.58 -32.48
N PHE A 34 12.60 6.14 -33.00
CA PHE A 34 12.27 7.54 -32.80
C PHE A 34 12.09 7.86 -31.30
N TYR A 35 11.22 7.15 -30.59
CA TYR A 35 10.95 7.41 -29.18
C TYR A 35 12.14 7.10 -28.28
N LYS A 36 12.94 6.08 -28.61
CA LYS A 36 14.17 5.78 -27.89
C LYS A 36 15.17 6.95 -27.93
N ASN A 37 15.26 7.64 -29.06
CA ASN A 37 16.19 8.74 -29.26
C ASN A 37 15.68 10.08 -28.73
N HIS A 38 14.38 10.34 -28.80
CA HIS A 38 13.79 11.64 -28.39
C HIS A 38 13.22 11.63 -26.96
N GLY A 39 12.91 10.44 -26.43
CA GLY A 39 12.22 10.29 -25.17
C GLY A 39 10.73 10.67 -25.24
N ILE A 40 9.99 10.28 -24.21
CA ILE A 40 8.55 10.55 -24.08
C ILE A 40 8.32 11.44 -22.87
N GLN A 41 7.70 12.60 -23.09
CA GLN A 41 7.30 13.52 -22.03
C GLN A 41 5.78 13.62 -22.01
N LYS A 42 5.15 13.13 -20.94
CA LYS A 42 3.69 13.13 -20.79
C LYS A 42 3.23 13.78 -19.50
N ILE A 43 2.08 14.42 -19.59
CA ILE A 43 1.35 15.02 -18.48
C ILE A 43 -0.03 14.37 -18.47
N PHE A 44 -0.43 13.85 -17.32
CA PHE A 44 -1.75 13.33 -17.03
C PHE A 44 -2.38 14.19 -15.96
N PHE A 45 -3.71 14.30 -16.00
CA PHE A 45 -4.45 14.86 -14.89
C PHE A 45 -4.72 13.79 -13.84
N LYS A 46 -4.64 14.15 -12.56
CA LYS A 46 -5.05 13.25 -11.46
C LYS A 46 -6.55 12.99 -11.59
N HIS A 47 -6.94 11.73 -11.47
CA HIS A 47 -8.35 11.34 -11.37
C HIS A 47 -8.59 10.40 -10.20
N LEU A 48 -9.85 10.34 -9.80
CA LEU A 48 -10.31 9.67 -8.59
C LEU A 48 -10.39 8.16 -8.82
N SER A 49 -9.54 7.43 -8.13
CA SER A 49 -9.68 5.99 -7.89
C SER A 49 -10.71 5.70 -6.80
N ARG A 50 -10.94 6.66 -5.88
CA ARG A 50 -11.82 6.52 -4.71
C ARG A 50 -13.03 7.46 -4.79
N LEU A 51 -14.22 6.91 -4.57
CA LEU A 51 -15.48 7.65 -4.52
C LEU A 51 -16.26 7.25 -3.26
N THR A 52 -17.01 8.19 -2.71
CA THR A 52 -18.01 7.87 -1.69
C THR A 52 -19.39 7.88 -2.34
N LEU A 53 -20.21 6.87 -2.05
CA LEU A 53 -21.57 6.70 -2.59
C LEU A 53 -22.60 6.75 -1.47
N GLN A 54 -23.74 7.37 -1.77
CA GLN A 54 -24.88 7.45 -0.87
C GLN A 54 -26.19 7.49 -1.66
N VAL A 55 -27.22 6.75 -1.23
CA VAL A 55 -28.55 6.88 -1.79
C VAL A 55 -29.20 8.19 -1.32
N SER A 56 -29.83 8.93 -2.24
CA SER A 56 -30.43 10.24 -1.92
C SER A 56 -31.59 10.14 -0.92
N ASN A 57 -32.34 9.03 -0.93
CA ASN A 57 -33.36 8.73 0.06
C ASN A 57 -33.39 7.21 0.34
N ILE A 58 -32.94 6.83 1.53
CA ILE A 58 -32.81 5.42 1.92
C ILE A 58 -34.16 4.71 2.11
N ASN A 59 -35.24 5.48 2.31
CA ASN A 59 -36.59 4.94 2.45
C ASN A 59 -37.29 4.68 1.10
N ASP A 60 -36.73 5.17 -0.01
CA ASP A 60 -37.23 4.93 -1.37
C ASP A 60 -36.08 4.67 -2.35
N VAL A 61 -35.35 3.58 -2.08
CA VAL A 61 -34.18 3.18 -2.85
C VAL A 61 -34.47 2.97 -4.34
N LYS A 62 -35.70 2.54 -4.66
CA LYS A 62 -36.13 2.25 -6.03
C LYS A 62 -36.13 3.51 -6.88
N ASN A 63 -36.75 4.58 -6.38
CA ASN A 63 -36.86 5.85 -7.10
C ASN A 63 -35.72 6.83 -6.80
N SER A 64 -34.86 6.52 -5.82
CA SER A 64 -33.74 7.37 -5.45
C SER A 64 -32.57 7.34 -6.43
N GLU A 65 -31.89 8.47 -6.51
CA GLU A 65 -30.60 8.61 -7.17
C GLU A 65 -29.47 8.21 -6.21
N ILE A 66 -28.32 7.87 -6.76
CA ILE A 66 -27.11 7.65 -5.99
C ILE A 66 -26.26 8.90 -6.13
N LEU A 67 -25.90 9.50 -5.01
CA LEU A 67 -25.01 10.63 -4.89
C LEU A 67 -23.57 10.13 -4.80
N CYS A 68 -22.69 10.76 -5.57
CA CYS A 68 -21.27 10.48 -5.67
C CYS A 68 -20.48 11.68 -5.14
N TYR A 69 -19.60 11.42 -4.17
CA TYR A 69 -18.66 12.37 -3.62
C TYR A 69 -17.23 11.98 -4.02
N GLY A 70 -16.34 12.96 -4.03
CA GLY A 70 -14.92 12.80 -4.38
C GLY A 70 -14.40 13.91 -5.29
N PHE A 71 -15.27 14.67 -5.96
CA PHE A 71 -14.92 15.74 -6.89
C PHE A 71 -14.74 17.09 -6.18
N GLY A 72 -13.84 17.13 -5.19
CA GLY A 72 -13.70 18.26 -4.28
C GLY A 72 -14.97 18.46 -3.44
N LYS A 73 -15.50 19.68 -3.41
CA LYS A 73 -16.72 20.02 -2.63
C LYS A 73 -18.03 19.66 -3.37
N ASN A 74 -17.96 19.23 -4.62
CA ASN A 74 -19.15 19.00 -5.44
C ASN A 74 -19.73 17.60 -5.19
N VAL A 75 -21.06 17.54 -5.14
CA VAL A 75 -21.84 16.29 -5.10
C VAL A 75 -22.53 16.14 -6.45
N TYR A 76 -22.40 14.96 -7.05
CA TYR A 76 -23.02 14.65 -8.34
C TYR A 76 -23.87 13.40 -8.25
N THR A 77 -24.84 13.26 -9.13
CA THR A 77 -25.57 12.00 -9.28
C THR A 77 -24.71 11.00 -10.05
N MET A 78 -24.89 9.72 -9.79
CA MET A 78 -24.21 8.64 -10.50
C MET A 78 -24.38 8.77 -12.02
N LYS A 79 -25.59 9.08 -12.50
CA LYS A 79 -25.85 9.34 -13.93
C LYS A 79 -24.98 10.47 -14.47
N LYS A 80 -24.86 11.59 -13.73
CA LYS A 80 -24.03 12.73 -14.12
C LYS A 80 -22.55 12.37 -14.13
N ILE A 81 -22.07 11.58 -13.16
CA ILE A 81 -20.69 11.07 -13.17
C ILE A 81 -20.43 10.18 -14.37
N VAL A 82 -21.34 9.25 -14.68
CA VAL A 82 -21.24 8.39 -15.87
C VAL A 82 -21.10 9.24 -17.13
N VAL A 83 -21.92 10.28 -17.30
CA VAL A 83 -21.81 11.22 -18.43
C VAL A 83 -20.45 11.91 -18.45
N ILE A 84 -19.97 12.43 -17.32
CA ILE A 84 -18.64 13.06 -17.22
C ILE A 84 -17.54 12.06 -17.65
N LEU A 85 -17.57 10.83 -17.14
CA LEU A 85 -16.61 9.78 -17.47
C LEU A 85 -16.64 9.38 -18.95
N PHE A 86 -17.78 9.49 -19.62
CA PHE A 86 -17.90 9.21 -21.06
C PHE A 86 -17.24 10.26 -21.95
N TYR A 87 -17.24 11.54 -21.54
CA TYR A 87 -16.61 12.63 -22.28
C TYR A 87 -15.14 12.83 -21.93
N MET A 88 -14.66 12.15 -20.88
CA MET A 88 -13.25 12.18 -20.51
C MET A 88 -12.40 11.33 -21.45
N ALA A 89 -11.21 11.84 -21.71
CA ALA A 89 -10.24 11.17 -22.55
C ALA A 89 -9.64 9.95 -21.83
N LYS A 90 -9.27 8.90 -22.58
CA LYS A 90 -8.92 7.60 -22.02
C LYS A 90 -7.62 7.63 -21.20
N GLU A 91 -6.68 8.45 -21.62
CA GLU A 91 -5.41 8.75 -20.96
C GLU A 91 -5.57 9.15 -19.49
N CYS A 92 -6.67 9.83 -19.14
CA CYS A 92 -6.99 10.25 -17.79
C CYS A 92 -7.13 9.07 -16.81
N PHE A 93 -7.50 7.90 -17.33
CA PHE A 93 -7.76 6.70 -16.52
C PHE A 93 -6.58 5.72 -16.52
N GLU A 94 -5.52 5.98 -17.28
CA GLU A 94 -4.36 5.08 -17.35
C GLU A 94 -3.58 5.00 -16.04
N ASN A 95 -3.69 6.04 -15.20
CA ASN A 95 -3.04 6.10 -13.89
C ASN A 95 -3.83 5.45 -12.76
N VAL A 96 -5.03 4.91 -13.04
CA VAL A 96 -5.89 4.29 -12.03
C VAL A 96 -5.63 2.79 -12.00
N TYR A 97 -5.10 2.27 -10.90
CA TYR A 97 -4.82 0.83 -10.71
C TYR A 97 -5.73 0.13 -9.69
N TYR A 98 -6.58 0.89 -8.99
CA TYR A 98 -7.62 0.38 -8.10
C TYR A 98 -8.89 1.22 -8.18
N ILE A 99 -10.02 0.62 -7.78
CA ILE A 99 -11.28 1.31 -7.54
C ILE A 99 -11.63 1.17 -6.06
N GLY A 100 -11.82 2.31 -5.39
CA GLY A 100 -12.26 2.40 -4.01
C GLY A 100 -13.67 2.98 -3.91
N ILE A 101 -14.57 2.29 -3.22
CA ILE A 101 -15.94 2.75 -2.96
C ILE A 101 -16.17 2.77 -1.47
N ASP A 102 -16.45 3.96 -0.94
CA ASP A 102 -16.91 4.13 0.42
C ASP A 102 -18.44 4.32 0.43
N VAL A 103 -19.16 3.42 1.08
CA VAL A 103 -20.62 3.44 1.17
C VAL A 103 -21.01 4.20 2.45
N LYS A 104 -21.81 5.26 2.29
CA LYS A 104 -22.35 6.04 3.42
C LYS A 104 -23.71 5.58 3.91
N ASP A 105 -24.32 4.63 3.21
CA ASP A 105 -25.66 4.16 3.52
C ASP A 105 -25.64 3.16 4.67
N ASP A 106 -26.49 3.38 5.67
CA ASP A 106 -26.82 2.37 6.68
C ASP A 106 -27.93 1.46 6.14
N THR A 107 -27.56 0.24 5.71
CA THR A 107 -28.53 -0.67 5.08
C THR A 107 -29.11 -1.71 6.04
N ARG A 108 -28.82 -1.62 7.34
CA ARG A 108 -29.13 -2.66 8.33
C ARG A 108 -30.63 -2.87 8.53
N MET A 109 -31.37 -1.77 8.50
CA MET A 109 -32.83 -1.76 8.64
C MET A 109 -33.56 -1.92 7.30
N MET A 110 -32.83 -1.99 6.18
CA MET A 110 -33.44 -2.11 4.86
C MET A 110 -34.00 -3.51 4.62
N SER A 111 -35.09 -3.58 3.87
CA SER A 111 -35.63 -4.86 3.39
C SER A 111 -34.62 -5.56 2.49
N GLU A 112 -34.64 -6.89 2.49
CA GLU A 112 -33.74 -7.69 1.65
C GLU A 112 -33.82 -7.29 0.17
N ASN A 113 -35.04 -7.07 -0.34
CA ASN A 113 -35.27 -6.67 -1.72
C ASN A 113 -34.65 -5.31 -2.05
N ASP A 114 -34.70 -4.35 -1.12
CA ASP A 114 -34.14 -3.02 -1.35
C ASP A 114 -32.61 -3.06 -1.28
N ARG A 115 -32.02 -3.89 -0.42
CA ARG A 115 -30.57 -4.13 -0.37
C ARG A 115 -30.08 -4.75 -1.67
N ILE A 116 -30.76 -5.80 -2.14
CA ILE A 116 -30.49 -6.44 -3.42
C ILE A 116 -30.55 -5.42 -4.56
N PHE A 117 -31.56 -4.55 -4.56
CA PHE A 117 -31.75 -3.55 -5.60
C PHE A 117 -30.67 -2.45 -5.55
N LEU A 118 -30.34 -1.91 -4.37
CA LEU A 118 -29.29 -0.92 -4.20
C LEU A 118 -27.93 -1.48 -4.61
N ALA A 119 -27.62 -2.70 -4.18
CA ALA A 119 -26.37 -3.37 -4.51
C ALA A 119 -26.21 -3.57 -6.03
N LYS A 120 -27.30 -3.86 -6.76
CA LYS A 120 -27.26 -3.91 -8.24
C LYS A 120 -26.87 -2.55 -8.84
N LYS A 121 -27.42 -1.45 -8.31
CA LYS A 121 -27.05 -0.10 -8.78
C LYS A 121 -25.57 0.21 -8.50
N TYR A 122 -25.07 -0.18 -7.32
CA TYR A 122 -23.66 0.06 -6.92
C TYR A 122 -22.70 -0.79 -7.75
N ALA A 123 -23.00 -2.08 -7.89
CA ALA A 123 -22.26 -3.00 -8.75
C ALA A 123 -22.17 -2.48 -10.19
N TYR A 124 -23.29 -2.09 -10.78
CA TYR A 124 -23.33 -1.52 -12.14
C TYR A 124 -22.43 -0.28 -12.28
N PHE A 125 -22.41 0.61 -11.29
CA PHE A 125 -21.53 1.77 -11.33
C PHE A 125 -20.06 1.37 -11.26
N ILE A 126 -19.70 0.41 -10.39
CA ILE A 126 -18.34 -0.13 -10.30
C ILE A 126 -17.92 -0.79 -11.62
N GLU A 127 -18.82 -1.49 -12.31
CA GLU A 127 -18.58 -2.07 -13.64
C GLU A 127 -18.17 -0.99 -14.64
N ILE A 128 -18.93 0.12 -14.71
CA ILE A 128 -18.58 1.27 -15.57
C ILE A 128 -17.20 1.83 -15.22
N LEU A 129 -16.86 1.93 -13.93
CA LEU A 129 -15.54 2.41 -13.51
C LEU A 129 -14.42 1.50 -14.02
N TYR A 130 -14.58 0.17 -13.95
CA TYR A 130 -13.61 -0.78 -14.49
C TYR A 130 -13.54 -0.78 -16.03
N GLU A 131 -14.65 -0.51 -16.72
CA GLU A 131 -14.64 -0.33 -18.19
C GLU A 131 -13.78 0.87 -18.61
N LYS A 132 -13.75 1.93 -17.80
CA LYS A 132 -12.95 3.14 -18.07
C LYS A 132 -11.51 3.02 -17.56
N CYS A 133 -11.30 2.45 -16.38
CA CYS A 133 -10.00 2.35 -15.72
C CYS A 133 -9.24 1.10 -16.18
N CYS A 134 -8.60 1.20 -17.35
CA CYS A 134 -8.01 0.06 -18.05
C CYS A 134 -6.89 -0.69 -17.30
N ASN A 135 -6.26 -0.06 -16.30
CA ASN A 135 -5.22 -0.67 -15.46
C ASN A 135 -5.73 -1.02 -14.05
N ALA A 136 -7.00 -0.75 -13.73
CA ALA A 136 -7.54 -1.04 -12.42
C ALA A 136 -7.74 -2.55 -12.23
N SER A 137 -7.16 -3.09 -11.17
CA SER A 137 -7.22 -4.51 -10.84
C SER A 137 -7.54 -4.84 -9.39
N LYS A 138 -7.57 -3.82 -8.52
CA LYS A 138 -7.91 -3.97 -7.10
C LYS A 138 -9.24 -3.29 -6.81
N LEU A 139 -10.07 -3.91 -5.98
CA LEU A 139 -11.33 -3.37 -5.48
C LEU A 139 -11.24 -3.15 -3.97
N TRP A 140 -11.57 -1.95 -3.52
CA TRP A 140 -11.71 -1.63 -2.11
C TRP A 140 -13.13 -1.15 -1.84
N LEU A 141 -13.85 -1.86 -0.98
CA LEU A 141 -15.18 -1.47 -0.51
C LEU A 141 -15.09 -1.16 0.99
N THR A 142 -15.68 -0.05 1.44
CA THR A 142 -15.85 0.29 2.87
C THR A 142 -17.28 0.75 3.11
N ASN A 143 -17.79 0.60 4.33
CA ASN A 143 -19.11 1.09 4.73
C ASN A 143 -19.21 1.54 6.20
N ARG A 144 -18.07 1.73 6.87
CA ARG A 144 -18.00 2.06 8.32
C ARG A 144 -18.01 3.57 8.59
N ASN A 145 -18.96 4.30 8.01
CA ASN A 145 -19.13 5.72 8.32
C ASN A 145 -19.98 5.88 9.60
N HIS A 146 -19.35 6.03 10.77
CA HIS A 146 -19.99 6.44 12.04
C HIS A 146 -21.10 5.53 12.62
N PHE A 147 -21.31 4.32 12.12
CA PHE A 147 -22.32 3.40 12.66
C PHE A 147 -21.69 2.20 13.37
N SER A 148 -22.09 1.95 14.62
CA SER A 148 -21.72 0.73 15.35
C SER A 148 -22.57 -0.45 14.90
N GLY A 149 -21.95 -1.53 14.42
CA GLY A 149 -22.58 -2.82 14.16
C GLY A 149 -22.73 -3.21 12.68
N ASN A 150 -23.06 -4.48 12.51
CA ASN A 150 -23.16 -5.30 11.30
C ASN A 150 -23.86 -4.66 10.09
N ASP A 151 -23.12 -4.15 9.10
CA ASP A 151 -23.69 -3.91 7.77
C ASP A 151 -22.99 -4.76 6.70
N ASN A 152 -23.57 -5.92 6.42
CA ASN A 152 -23.09 -6.83 5.38
C ASN A 152 -23.34 -6.38 3.92
N PHE A 153 -23.68 -5.11 3.68
CA PHE A 153 -24.02 -4.62 2.34
C PHE A 153 -22.93 -4.83 1.31
N LEU A 154 -21.67 -4.78 1.72
CA LEU A 154 -20.53 -4.96 0.83
C LEU A 154 -20.58 -6.31 0.10
N LEU A 155 -21.04 -7.38 0.78
CA LEU A 155 -21.16 -8.69 0.15
C LEU A 155 -22.30 -8.75 -0.87
N TYR A 156 -23.38 -7.98 -0.69
CA TYR A 156 -24.41 -7.85 -1.72
C TYR A 156 -23.89 -7.20 -2.99
N ILE A 157 -23.01 -6.19 -2.85
CA ILE A 157 -22.34 -5.55 -4.01
C ILE A 157 -21.47 -6.59 -4.72
N LEU A 158 -20.63 -7.31 -3.99
CA LEU A 158 -19.72 -8.32 -4.56
C LEU A 158 -20.47 -9.43 -5.30
N GLU A 159 -21.58 -9.93 -4.76
CA GLU A 159 -22.42 -10.96 -5.40
C GLU A 159 -22.91 -10.54 -6.79
N ARG A 160 -23.17 -9.24 -6.98
CA ARG A 160 -23.77 -8.67 -8.20
C ARG A 160 -22.76 -8.11 -9.18
N LEU A 161 -21.53 -7.92 -8.75
CA LEU A 161 -20.47 -7.32 -9.56
C LEU A 161 -20.02 -8.27 -10.67
N LYS A 162 -20.05 -7.79 -11.92
CA LYS A 162 -19.62 -8.54 -13.10
C LYS A 162 -18.42 -7.88 -13.76
N THR A 163 -17.22 -8.41 -13.54
CA THR A 163 -16.00 -7.87 -14.16
C THR A 163 -14.89 -8.90 -14.22
N ASP A 164 -14.17 -8.93 -15.34
CA ASP A 164 -12.94 -9.71 -15.51
C ASP A 164 -11.69 -8.94 -15.02
N LYS A 165 -11.83 -7.68 -14.57
CA LYS A 165 -10.69 -6.83 -14.23
C LYS A 165 -10.21 -7.00 -12.79
N VAL A 166 -11.11 -7.38 -11.88
CA VAL A 166 -10.78 -7.52 -10.47
C VAL A 166 -9.92 -8.77 -10.26
N ILE A 167 -8.69 -8.54 -9.77
CA ILE A 167 -7.71 -9.56 -9.40
C ILE A 167 -7.61 -9.67 -7.87
N GLU A 168 -7.81 -8.55 -7.15
CA GLU A 168 -7.69 -8.49 -5.70
C GLU A 168 -8.86 -7.70 -5.10
N ILE A 169 -9.50 -8.28 -4.08
CA ILE A 169 -10.48 -7.59 -3.23
C ILE A 169 -9.82 -7.33 -1.87
N LYS A 170 -9.82 -6.05 -1.47
CA LYS A 170 -9.27 -5.57 -0.20
C LYS A 170 -10.13 -6.01 0.99
N PRO A 171 -9.60 -5.91 2.22
CA PRO A 171 -10.21 -6.55 3.38
C PRO A 171 -11.68 -6.19 3.58
N ILE A 172 -12.49 -7.23 3.80
CA ILE A 172 -13.85 -7.13 4.34
C ILE A 172 -13.82 -7.65 5.77
N PHE A 173 -14.49 -6.97 6.69
CA PHE A 173 -14.51 -7.39 8.08
C PHE A 173 -15.22 -8.74 8.25
N LEU A 174 -14.71 -9.57 9.17
CA LEU A 174 -15.31 -10.85 9.52
C LEU A 174 -16.79 -10.68 9.90
N GLU A 175 -17.13 -9.66 10.67
CA GLU A 175 -18.50 -9.35 11.10
C GLU A 175 -19.49 -9.24 9.91
N ASP A 176 -19.09 -8.61 8.81
CA ASP A 176 -19.93 -8.46 7.62
C ASP A 176 -20.16 -9.80 6.93
N ILE A 177 -19.14 -10.66 6.90
CA ILE A 177 -19.22 -12.01 6.34
C ILE A 177 -20.16 -12.88 7.18
N LEU A 178 -20.00 -12.85 8.51
CA LEU A 178 -20.86 -13.59 9.43
C LEU A 178 -22.31 -13.13 9.31
N SER A 179 -22.54 -11.83 9.29
CA SER A 179 -23.86 -11.22 9.09
C SER A 179 -24.52 -11.64 7.77
N TYR A 180 -23.74 -11.70 6.68
CA TYR A 180 -24.22 -12.19 5.39
C TYR A 180 -24.60 -13.66 5.41
N SER A 181 -23.79 -14.48 6.08
CA SER A 181 -23.98 -15.92 6.14
C SER A 181 -25.25 -16.38 6.85
N ILE A 182 -25.83 -15.53 7.71
CA ILE A 182 -27.10 -15.82 8.40
C ILE A 182 -28.25 -15.97 7.39
N LYS A 183 -28.24 -15.19 6.31
CA LYS A 183 -29.30 -15.19 5.29
C LYS A 183 -28.92 -15.90 4.00
N ASN A 184 -27.62 -16.01 3.70
CA ASN A 184 -27.12 -16.49 2.41
C ASN A 184 -26.09 -17.60 2.62
N ASP A 185 -26.30 -18.77 2.03
CA ASP A 185 -25.36 -19.89 2.14
C ASP A 185 -24.27 -19.84 1.05
N PHE A 186 -23.01 -19.62 1.45
CA PHE A 186 -21.86 -19.68 0.53
C PHE A 186 -21.64 -21.06 -0.11
N GLY A 187 -22.21 -22.13 0.46
CA GLY A 187 -22.17 -23.47 -0.13
C GLY A 187 -22.99 -23.57 -1.42
N GLU A 188 -24.16 -22.92 -1.44
CA GLU A 188 -25.13 -22.96 -2.54
C GLU A 188 -24.78 -21.97 -3.66
N PHE A 189 -24.27 -20.79 -3.30
CA PHE A 189 -24.01 -19.72 -4.25
C PHE A 189 -22.51 -19.40 -4.36
N ASN A 190 -21.99 -19.31 -5.58
CA ASN A 190 -20.63 -18.81 -5.78
C ASN A 190 -20.65 -17.27 -5.79
N LEU A 191 -20.31 -16.67 -4.65
CA LEU A 191 -20.25 -15.21 -4.46
C LEU A 191 -19.38 -14.51 -5.53
N PHE A 192 -18.38 -15.21 -6.07
CA PHE A 192 -17.39 -14.66 -7.00
C PHE A 192 -17.54 -15.18 -8.43
N LEU A 193 -18.69 -15.76 -8.77
CA LEU A 193 -18.93 -16.39 -10.08
C LEU A 193 -18.58 -15.47 -11.27
N ASN A 194 -18.88 -14.18 -11.15
CA ASN A 194 -18.71 -13.20 -12.22
C ASN A 194 -17.37 -12.43 -12.13
N MET A 195 -16.41 -12.94 -11.35
CA MET A 195 -15.05 -12.39 -11.20
C MET A 195 -13.99 -13.46 -11.50
N PRO A 196 -13.87 -13.93 -12.75
CA PRO A 196 -13.05 -15.11 -13.10
C PRO A 196 -11.54 -14.92 -12.86
N ASN A 197 -11.06 -13.67 -12.87
CA ASN A 197 -9.63 -13.35 -12.69
C ASN A 197 -9.25 -13.03 -11.24
N LEU A 198 -10.18 -13.17 -10.29
CA LEU A 198 -9.91 -12.99 -8.87
C LEU A 198 -8.83 -13.98 -8.41
N LYS A 199 -7.80 -13.49 -7.73
CA LYS A 199 -6.67 -14.24 -7.17
C LYS A 199 -6.49 -14.03 -5.67
N VAL A 200 -6.95 -12.90 -5.14
CA VAL A 200 -6.80 -12.57 -3.71
C VAL A 200 -8.12 -12.03 -3.18
N PHE A 201 -8.64 -12.66 -2.15
CA PHE A 201 -9.73 -12.14 -1.33
C PHE A 201 -9.21 -11.93 0.08
N SER A 202 -9.50 -10.78 0.69
CA SER A 202 -8.96 -10.44 1.99
C SER A 202 -10.07 -10.33 3.04
N VAL A 203 -9.80 -10.83 4.25
CA VAL A 203 -10.70 -10.74 5.41
C VAL A 203 -9.97 -10.11 6.57
N GLU A 204 -10.62 -9.19 7.26
CA GLU A 204 -10.12 -8.57 8.49
C GLU A 204 -10.82 -9.16 9.72
N ILE A 205 -10.04 -9.82 10.58
CA ILE A 205 -10.49 -10.44 11.83
C ILE A 205 -10.21 -9.45 12.95
N PHE A 206 -11.20 -8.61 13.20
CA PHE A 206 -11.24 -7.64 14.29
C PHE A 206 -12.35 -8.08 15.27
N THR A 207 -11.98 -8.41 16.51
CA THR A 207 -12.91 -9.05 17.45
C THR A 207 -13.33 -8.16 18.60
N ASN A 208 -12.65 -7.04 18.82
CA ASN A 208 -13.04 -6.02 19.81
C ASN A 208 -14.44 -5.46 19.56
N GLU A 209 -14.85 -5.36 18.30
CA GLU A 209 -16.19 -4.90 17.91
C GLU A 209 -17.16 -6.05 17.62
N LEU A 210 -16.69 -7.31 17.63
CA LEU A 210 -17.51 -8.45 17.23
C LEU A 210 -18.59 -8.72 18.29
N PRO A 211 -19.89 -8.61 17.95
CA PRO A 211 -20.95 -8.83 18.92
C PRO A 211 -20.92 -10.23 19.55
N SER A 212 -21.26 -10.30 20.83
CA SER A 212 -21.17 -11.54 21.62
C SER A 212 -22.08 -12.69 21.14
N TYR A 213 -23.13 -12.38 20.37
CA TYR A 213 -24.02 -13.39 19.81
C TYR A 213 -23.41 -14.16 18.62
N TYR A 214 -22.25 -13.74 18.11
CA TYR A 214 -21.46 -14.55 17.20
C TYR A 214 -20.69 -15.64 17.96
N SER A 215 -21.39 -16.69 18.35
CA SER A 215 -20.79 -17.85 19.03
C SER A 215 -20.05 -18.77 18.06
N ASP A 216 -20.49 -18.88 16.81
CA ASP A 216 -19.86 -19.69 15.77
C ASP A 216 -19.41 -18.80 14.60
N CYS A 217 -18.12 -18.47 14.60
CA CYS A 217 -17.49 -17.76 13.48
C CYS A 217 -16.97 -18.74 12.40
N ILE A 218 -16.80 -20.01 12.76
CA ILE A 218 -16.01 -20.97 11.98
C ILE A 218 -16.86 -21.59 10.88
N THR A 219 -18.09 -22.01 11.17
CA THR A 219 -18.96 -22.62 10.15
C THR A 219 -19.18 -21.71 8.93
N PRO A 220 -19.51 -20.41 9.08
CA PRO A 220 -19.59 -19.49 7.95
C PRO A 220 -18.28 -19.39 7.16
N MET A 221 -17.14 -19.32 7.86
CA MET A 221 -15.83 -19.22 7.22
C MET A 221 -15.43 -20.49 6.48
N LYS A 222 -15.78 -21.68 6.98
CA LYS A 222 -15.61 -22.95 6.27
C LYS A 222 -16.39 -22.94 4.95
N LYS A 223 -17.64 -22.49 4.98
CA LYS A 223 -18.48 -22.36 3.78
C LYS A 223 -17.90 -21.35 2.78
N LEU A 224 -17.42 -20.20 3.25
CA LEU A 224 -16.75 -19.20 2.41
C LEU A 224 -15.47 -19.78 1.77
N ILE A 225 -14.63 -20.47 2.54
CA ILE A 225 -13.42 -21.12 2.04
C ILE A 225 -13.75 -22.16 0.96
N ASN A 226 -14.80 -22.96 1.16
CA ASN A 226 -15.29 -23.89 0.13
C ASN A 226 -15.82 -23.18 -1.12
N CYS A 227 -16.40 -21.99 -0.97
CA CYS A 227 -16.77 -21.16 -2.11
C CYS A 227 -15.53 -20.66 -2.87
N LEU A 228 -14.51 -20.18 -2.16
CA LEU A 228 -13.26 -19.69 -2.76
C LEU A 228 -12.46 -20.81 -3.43
N SER A 229 -12.41 -22.00 -2.84
CA SER A 229 -11.65 -23.15 -3.34
C SER A 229 -12.16 -23.70 -4.69
N LYS A 230 -13.40 -23.36 -5.07
CA LYS A 230 -13.93 -23.63 -6.42
C LYS A 230 -13.08 -22.95 -7.51
N ASN A 231 -12.37 -21.87 -7.20
CA ASN A 231 -11.39 -21.24 -8.07
C ASN A 231 -9.97 -21.54 -7.57
N LYS A 232 -9.30 -22.51 -8.22
CA LYS A 232 -8.03 -23.12 -7.77
C LYS A 232 -6.87 -22.14 -7.51
N ASN A 233 -6.94 -20.91 -8.00
CA ASN A 233 -5.86 -19.92 -7.91
C ASN A 233 -6.15 -18.78 -6.92
N ILE A 234 -7.22 -18.88 -6.12
CA ILE A 234 -7.51 -17.86 -5.10
C ILE A 234 -6.72 -18.14 -3.82
N THR A 235 -6.15 -17.09 -3.25
CA THR A 235 -5.59 -17.05 -1.90
C THR A 235 -6.48 -16.19 -1.00
N LEU A 236 -6.69 -16.65 0.23
CA LEU A 236 -7.31 -15.84 1.28
C LEU A 236 -6.22 -15.17 2.11
N ASP A 237 -6.23 -13.84 2.13
CA ASP A 237 -5.38 -13.05 3.02
C ASP A 237 -6.19 -12.70 4.28
N MET A 238 -5.73 -13.12 5.46
CA MET A 238 -6.36 -12.78 6.74
C MET A 238 -5.54 -11.73 7.48
N TYR A 239 -6.14 -10.57 7.71
CA TYR A 239 -5.58 -9.51 8.55
C TYR A 239 -6.08 -9.72 9.98
N ILE A 240 -5.18 -9.94 10.94
CA ILE A 240 -5.53 -10.36 12.30
C ILE A 240 -5.17 -9.27 13.31
N GLU A 241 -6.15 -8.86 14.11
CA GLU A 241 -5.95 -8.03 15.30
C GLU A 241 -5.22 -8.80 16.42
N GLY A 242 -4.39 -8.11 17.21
CA GLY A 242 -3.65 -8.67 18.33
C GLY A 242 -4.53 -8.92 19.55
N THR A 243 -5.42 -9.91 19.47
CA THR A 243 -6.15 -10.42 20.64
C THR A 243 -6.19 -11.93 20.62
N ASN A 244 -6.30 -12.54 21.82
CA ASN A 244 -6.46 -14.00 21.94
C ASN A 244 -7.64 -14.52 21.10
N LYS A 245 -8.76 -13.79 21.08
CA LYS A 245 -9.95 -14.19 20.32
C LYS A 245 -9.71 -14.16 18.81
N SER A 246 -9.08 -13.10 18.28
CA SER A 246 -8.75 -12.99 16.85
C SER A 246 -7.75 -14.07 16.41
N ILE A 247 -6.72 -14.33 17.21
CA ILE A 247 -5.71 -15.37 16.96
C ILE A 247 -6.35 -16.77 16.95
N ASN A 248 -7.22 -17.06 17.92
CA ASN A 248 -7.91 -18.35 17.99
C ASN A 248 -8.83 -18.60 16.79
N ILE A 249 -9.65 -17.61 16.41
CA ILE A 249 -10.50 -17.69 15.23
C ILE A 249 -9.65 -17.94 13.97
N ALA A 250 -8.56 -17.19 13.80
CA ALA A 250 -7.67 -17.36 12.66
C ALA A 250 -7.00 -18.73 12.62
N SER A 251 -6.59 -19.26 13.78
CA SER A 251 -6.03 -20.60 13.89
C SER A 251 -7.05 -21.68 13.48
N GLU A 252 -8.30 -21.57 13.89
CA GLU A 252 -9.34 -22.54 13.53
C GLU A 252 -9.67 -22.49 12.03
N ILE A 253 -9.74 -21.28 11.45
CA ILE A 253 -9.90 -21.09 10.00
C ILE A 253 -8.72 -21.70 9.24
N LEU A 254 -7.49 -21.47 9.71
CA LEU A 254 -6.28 -22.00 9.11
C LEU A 254 -6.22 -23.53 9.17
N ASN A 255 -6.58 -24.13 10.31
CA ASN A 255 -6.63 -25.58 10.46
C ASN A 255 -7.55 -26.20 9.42
N TYR A 256 -8.76 -25.65 9.23
CA TYR A 256 -9.67 -26.12 8.20
C TYR A 256 -9.13 -25.93 6.78
N ALA A 257 -8.53 -24.78 6.49
CA ALA A 257 -7.95 -24.52 5.18
C ALA A 257 -6.83 -25.53 4.86
N ASN A 258 -6.00 -25.88 5.85
CA ASN A 258 -4.97 -26.90 5.70
C ASN A 258 -5.57 -28.29 5.43
N GLU A 259 -6.67 -28.68 6.09
CA GLU A 259 -7.36 -29.96 5.84
C GLU A 259 -7.79 -30.12 4.37
N ILE A 260 -8.14 -29.02 3.71
CA ILE A 260 -8.58 -29.02 2.31
C ILE A 260 -7.51 -28.50 1.32
N ASN A 261 -6.27 -28.28 1.78
CA ASN A 261 -5.16 -27.69 1.00
C ASN A 261 -5.48 -26.33 0.34
N PHE A 262 -6.23 -25.47 1.03
CA PHE A 262 -6.54 -24.12 0.57
C PHE A 262 -5.49 -23.11 1.03
N ASN A 263 -5.04 -22.22 0.13
CA ASN A 263 -3.94 -21.30 0.42
C ASN A 263 -4.41 -20.10 1.25
N ILE A 264 -3.79 -19.91 2.42
CA ILE A 264 -4.02 -18.78 3.31
C ILE A 264 -2.71 -18.09 3.61
N ASN A 265 -2.69 -16.76 3.46
CA ASN A 265 -1.67 -15.91 4.07
C ASN A 265 -2.25 -15.19 5.28
N ILE A 266 -1.42 -14.99 6.28
CA ILE A 266 -1.73 -14.19 7.45
C ILE A 266 -0.92 -12.90 7.39
N LYS A 267 -1.59 -11.81 7.77
CA LYS A 267 -1.07 -10.45 7.85
C LYS A 267 -1.50 -9.85 9.18
N GLN A 268 -0.68 -8.97 9.73
CA GLN A 268 -1.01 -8.21 10.92
C GLN A 268 -2.01 -7.08 10.56
N SER A 269 -2.98 -6.80 11.46
CA SER A 269 -3.88 -5.63 11.37
C SER A 269 -3.48 -4.55 12.39
N SER A 270 -3.77 -4.75 13.68
CA SER A 270 -3.52 -3.78 14.76
C SER A 270 -3.33 -4.48 16.11
N GLY A 271 -2.81 -3.79 17.13
CA GLY A 271 -2.81 -4.27 18.52
C GLY A 271 -1.79 -5.36 18.89
N TRP A 272 -0.82 -5.66 18.01
CA TRP A 272 0.09 -6.79 18.25
C TRP A 272 1.13 -6.51 19.32
N ILE A 273 1.62 -5.27 19.45
CA ILE A 273 2.62 -4.96 20.49
C ILE A 273 1.98 -5.04 21.87
N GLU A 274 0.76 -4.51 22.01
CA GLU A 274 -0.06 -4.59 23.22
C GLU A 274 -0.33 -6.05 23.59
N TYR A 275 -0.70 -6.88 22.61
CA TYR A 275 -0.83 -8.32 22.79
C TYR A 275 0.42 -8.97 23.37
N PHE A 276 1.61 -8.67 22.80
CA PHE A 276 2.86 -9.24 23.27
C PHE A 276 3.31 -8.68 24.62
N GLN A 277 2.99 -7.42 24.94
CA GLN A 277 3.26 -6.83 26.25
C GLN A 277 2.54 -7.60 27.37
N GLU A 278 1.27 -7.97 27.18
CA GLU A 278 0.48 -8.73 28.16
C GLU A 278 1.07 -10.11 28.50
N ILE A 279 1.85 -10.69 27.58
CA ILE A 279 2.48 -12.02 27.71
C ILE A 279 4.01 -11.94 27.80
N ASN A 280 4.54 -10.78 28.20
CA ASN A 280 5.98 -10.54 28.41
C ASN A 280 6.84 -10.89 27.18
N TYR A 281 6.37 -10.51 25.99
CA TYR A 281 7.03 -10.67 24.69
C TYR A 281 7.37 -12.12 24.31
N THR A 282 6.67 -13.08 24.91
CA THR A 282 6.81 -14.50 24.55
C THR A 282 5.89 -14.85 23.39
N ILE A 283 6.29 -15.84 22.57
CA ILE A 283 5.41 -16.40 21.55
C ILE A 283 4.53 -17.45 22.24
N THR A 284 3.22 -17.23 22.28
CA THR A 284 2.27 -18.19 22.84
C THR A 284 2.08 -19.42 21.94
N ASP A 285 1.60 -20.51 22.53
CA ASP A 285 1.23 -21.71 21.78
C ASP A 285 0.12 -21.45 20.76
N ASP A 286 -0.82 -20.56 21.07
CA ASP A 286 -1.88 -20.16 20.13
C ASP A 286 -1.31 -19.36 18.95
N PHE A 287 -0.36 -18.46 19.19
CA PHE A 287 0.31 -17.73 18.13
C PHE A 287 1.18 -18.65 17.26
N LEU A 288 1.81 -19.68 17.82
CA LEU A 288 2.56 -20.69 17.06
C LEU A 288 1.70 -21.39 15.99
N LYS A 289 0.38 -21.48 16.18
CA LYS A 289 -0.52 -22.11 15.20
C LYS A 289 -0.65 -21.29 13.92
N ILE A 290 -0.45 -19.97 13.98
CA ILE A 290 -0.56 -19.07 12.82
C ILE A 290 0.79 -18.64 12.24
N ILE A 291 1.88 -18.86 12.98
CA ILE A 291 3.21 -18.30 12.72
C ILE A 291 3.76 -18.65 11.33
N ASN A 292 3.48 -19.86 10.85
CA ASN A 292 3.99 -20.36 9.58
C ASN A 292 3.29 -19.72 8.38
N ASN A 293 2.11 -19.12 8.54
CA ASN A 293 1.37 -18.49 7.45
C ASN A 293 1.55 -16.96 7.43
N LEU A 294 2.28 -16.40 8.40
CA LEU A 294 2.51 -14.97 8.51
C LEU A 294 3.48 -14.48 7.42
N THR A 295 3.03 -13.51 6.62
CA THR A 295 3.77 -12.98 5.45
C THR A 295 4.09 -11.49 5.55
N THR A 296 3.28 -10.72 6.30
CA THR A 296 3.48 -9.28 6.49
C THR A 296 3.20 -8.92 7.95
N VAL A 297 4.09 -8.11 8.53
CA VAL A 297 3.99 -7.63 9.91
C VAL A 297 4.24 -6.12 9.95
N SER A 298 3.39 -5.38 10.64
CA SER A 298 3.65 -3.98 11.02
C SER A 298 3.59 -3.85 12.55
N LEU A 299 4.60 -3.19 13.15
CA LEU A 299 4.73 -3.08 14.61
C LEU A 299 4.97 -1.64 15.04
N PHE A 300 4.24 -1.20 16.05
CA PHE A 300 4.38 0.11 16.68
C PHE A 300 5.20 -0.01 17.97
N ILE A 301 6.47 0.38 17.91
CA ILE A 301 7.43 0.29 18.99
C ILE A 301 7.37 1.57 19.81
N HIS A 302 6.97 1.44 21.07
CA HIS A 302 6.78 2.54 22.01
C HIS A 302 7.86 2.56 23.11
N ILE A 303 8.43 1.41 23.45
CA ILE A 303 9.49 1.27 24.46
C ILE A 303 10.61 0.34 23.98
N ILE A 304 11.78 0.44 24.61
CA ILE A 304 12.96 -0.38 24.24
C ILE A 304 12.68 -1.89 24.37
N ASP A 305 11.83 -2.27 25.31
CA ASP A 305 11.45 -3.67 25.55
C ASP A 305 10.62 -4.26 24.42
N ASP A 306 9.92 -3.45 23.62
CA ASP A 306 9.18 -3.92 22.45
C ASP A 306 10.12 -4.56 21.41
N PHE A 307 11.42 -4.23 21.40
CA PHE A 307 12.38 -4.90 20.51
C PHE A 307 12.60 -6.39 20.85
N LYS A 308 12.20 -6.86 22.04
CA LYS A 308 12.28 -8.28 22.41
C LYS A 308 11.49 -9.16 21.44
N ILE A 309 10.30 -8.73 21.00
CA ILE A 309 9.52 -9.51 20.03
C ILE A 309 10.13 -9.49 18.63
N ILE A 310 10.81 -8.41 18.25
CA ILE A 310 11.47 -8.29 16.94
C ILE A 310 12.49 -9.41 16.74
N LYS A 311 13.28 -9.72 17.77
CA LYS A 311 14.21 -10.84 17.73
C LYS A 311 13.48 -12.15 17.42
N SER A 312 12.43 -12.47 18.18
CA SER A 312 11.61 -13.67 17.96
C SER A 312 11.04 -13.72 16.55
N PHE A 313 10.53 -12.59 16.04
CA PHE A 313 9.98 -12.52 14.70
C PHE A 313 11.03 -12.77 13.64
N MET A 314 12.16 -12.06 13.72
CA MET A 314 13.25 -12.14 12.75
C MET A 314 14.00 -13.48 12.77
N THR A 315 13.76 -14.36 13.76
CA THR A 315 14.33 -15.71 13.81
C THR A 315 13.32 -16.83 13.53
N SER A 316 12.03 -16.61 13.76
CA SER A 316 11.02 -17.67 13.75
C SER A 316 10.05 -17.60 12.56
N LEU A 317 9.82 -16.41 11.99
CA LEU A 317 8.84 -16.22 10.90
C LEU A 317 9.41 -16.59 9.52
N GLN A 318 9.61 -17.88 9.25
CA GLN A 318 10.27 -18.34 8.01
C GLN A 318 9.60 -17.88 6.71
N ASN A 319 8.30 -17.60 6.74
CA ASN A 319 7.50 -17.17 5.59
C ASN A 319 7.26 -15.66 5.49
N LEU A 320 7.82 -14.87 6.42
CA LEU A 320 7.73 -13.41 6.39
C LEU A 320 8.40 -12.84 5.14
N LYS A 321 7.69 -11.98 4.42
CA LYS A 321 8.12 -11.31 3.18
C LYS A 321 8.33 -9.82 3.36
N SER A 322 7.54 -9.19 4.23
CA SER A 322 7.60 -7.76 4.53
C SER A 322 7.47 -7.50 6.04
N ILE A 323 8.26 -6.57 6.56
CA ILE A 323 8.13 -6.06 7.93
C ILE A 323 8.24 -4.54 7.98
N SER A 324 7.32 -3.91 8.70
CA SER A 324 7.32 -2.47 9.01
C SER A 324 7.53 -2.24 10.50
N LEU A 325 8.44 -1.33 10.84
CA LEU A 325 8.67 -0.86 12.21
C LEU A 325 8.32 0.61 12.31
N HIS A 326 7.34 0.93 13.14
CA HIS A 326 6.93 2.30 13.49
C HIS A 326 7.47 2.63 14.87
N ILE A 327 8.58 3.37 14.91
CA ILE A 327 9.34 3.65 16.12
C ILE A 327 9.07 5.08 16.55
N ASP A 328 8.61 5.24 17.79
CA ASP A 328 8.60 6.54 18.46
C ASP A 328 10.05 7.01 18.70
N LYS A 329 10.41 8.15 18.10
CA LYS A 329 11.77 8.71 18.15
C LYS A 329 12.18 9.07 19.59
N ASP A 330 11.21 9.33 20.46
CA ASP A 330 11.43 9.65 21.86
C ASP A 330 12.07 8.49 22.65
N ILE A 331 12.01 7.25 22.14
CA ILE A 331 12.70 6.11 22.75
C ILE A 331 14.20 6.38 22.90
N ILE A 332 14.82 7.00 21.89
CA ILE A 332 16.26 7.30 21.92
C ILE A 332 16.60 8.22 23.10
N GLU A 333 15.79 9.27 23.28
CA GLU A 333 15.98 10.21 24.37
C GLU A 333 15.65 9.59 25.73
N ARG A 334 14.56 8.81 25.83
CA ARG A 334 14.16 8.12 27.07
C ARG A 334 15.24 7.16 27.55
N VAL A 335 15.78 6.33 26.65
CA VAL A 335 16.87 5.39 26.97
C VAL A 335 18.11 6.17 27.41
N TYR A 336 18.51 7.21 26.67
CA TYR A 336 19.67 8.00 27.07
C TYR A 336 19.51 8.67 28.44
N LYS A 337 18.34 9.27 28.72
CA LYS A 337 18.01 9.86 30.02
C LYS A 337 18.03 8.84 31.16
N GLN A 338 17.60 7.60 30.90
CA GLN A 338 17.57 6.53 31.89
C GLN A 338 18.97 6.10 32.34
N TYR A 339 19.92 5.97 31.41
CA TYR A 339 21.29 5.51 31.74
C TYR A 339 22.26 6.64 32.03
N ASN A 340 21.97 7.86 31.55
CA ASN A 340 22.73 9.09 31.78
C ASN A 340 24.21 9.08 31.32
N ASP A 341 24.61 8.13 30.48
CA ASP A 341 25.90 8.11 29.79
C ASP A 341 25.81 7.37 28.43
N MET A 342 26.76 7.63 27.53
CA MET A 342 26.76 7.10 26.16
C MET A 342 27.14 5.61 26.10
N GLU A 343 28.03 5.16 26.98
CA GLU A 343 28.55 3.79 26.96
C GLU A 343 27.46 2.79 27.34
N SER A 344 26.72 3.07 28.40
CA SER A 344 25.54 2.29 28.80
C SER A 344 24.46 2.26 27.72
N TYR A 345 24.20 3.39 27.05
CA TYR A 345 23.26 3.42 25.92
C TYR A 345 23.72 2.50 24.79
N PHE A 346 25.00 2.58 24.39
CA PHE A 346 25.54 1.74 23.32
C PHE A 346 25.49 0.26 23.68
N LEU A 347 25.74 -0.08 24.95
CA LEU A 347 25.58 -1.44 25.45
C LEU A 347 24.14 -1.91 25.30
N GLN A 348 23.15 -1.10 25.70
CA GLN A 348 21.73 -1.44 25.59
C GLN A 348 21.29 -1.64 24.13
N ILE A 349 21.68 -0.73 23.23
CA ILE A 349 21.38 -0.87 21.79
C ILE A 349 22.02 -2.13 21.22
N LYS A 350 23.27 -2.42 21.60
CA LYS A 350 23.95 -3.64 21.20
C LYS A 350 23.19 -4.87 21.70
N GLU A 351 22.71 -4.90 22.93
CA GLU A 351 21.93 -6.03 23.46
C GLU A 351 20.63 -6.25 22.67
N CYS A 352 19.91 -5.18 22.31
CA CYS A 352 18.70 -5.26 21.49
C CYS A 352 18.96 -5.83 20.10
N PHE A 353 20.09 -5.49 19.47
CA PHE A 353 20.38 -5.81 18.07
C PHE A 353 21.51 -6.83 17.85
N ASN A 354 21.99 -7.51 18.90
CA ASN A 354 23.04 -8.54 18.81
C ASN A 354 22.48 -9.89 18.32
N PHE A 355 21.90 -9.89 17.13
CA PHE A 355 21.45 -11.08 16.40
C PHE A 355 21.43 -10.80 14.89
N LYS A 356 21.23 -11.84 14.09
CA LYS A 356 20.96 -11.70 12.65
C LYS A 356 19.67 -12.42 12.31
N SER A 357 18.87 -11.82 11.43
CA SER A 357 17.70 -12.48 10.89
C SER A 357 18.08 -13.78 10.18
N THR A 358 17.27 -14.82 10.38
CA THR A 358 17.38 -16.11 9.69
C THR A 358 16.40 -16.23 8.52
N ILE A 359 15.57 -15.21 8.31
CA ILE A 359 14.46 -15.24 7.35
C ILE A 359 14.99 -15.00 5.93
N LYS A 360 14.93 -16.05 5.11
CA LYS A 360 15.37 -16.00 3.70
C LYS A 360 14.34 -15.40 2.75
N LYS A 361 13.07 -15.29 3.17
CA LYS A 361 11.97 -14.79 2.35
C LYS A 361 11.70 -13.29 2.55
N LEU A 362 12.36 -12.66 3.53
CA LEU A 362 12.18 -11.24 3.84
C LEU A 362 12.84 -10.40 2.76
N THR A 363 12.02 -9.72 1.96
CA THR A 363 12.45 -8.92 0.81
C THR A 363 12.16 -7.43 0.97
N GLU A 364 11.21 -7.08 1.84
CA GLU A 364 10.77 -5.70 2.05
C GLU A 364 10.92 -5.31 3.53
N PHE A 365 11.48 -4.12 3.76
CA PHE A 365 11.59 -3.55 5.09
C PHE A 365 11.18 -2.07 5.07
N ARG A 366 10.28 -1.69 5.98
CA ARG A 366 9.83 -0.30 6.18
C ARG A 366 10.24 0.16 7.56
N LEU A 367 10.85 1.34 7.64
CA LEU A 367 11.27 1.94 8.90
C LEU A 367 10.67 3.34 9.01
N HIS A 368 9.76 3.52 9.96
CA HIS A 368 9.19 4.81 10.31
C HIS A 368 9.78 5.29 11.63
N GLN A 369 10.38 6.47 11.61
CA GLN A 369 10.85 7.14 12.81
C GLN A 369 9.98 8.38 13.08
N LEU A 370 8.93 8.20 13.88
CA LEU A 370 7.92 9.23 14.12
C LEU A 370 8.28 10.02 15.38
N CYS A 371 8.17 11.35 15.34
CA CYS A 371 8.21 12.17 16.55
C CYS A 371 6.77 12.37 17.01
N LEU A 372 6.35 11.64 18.05
CA LEU A 372 4.97 11.72 18.54
C LEU A 372 4.78 12.81 19.60
N SER A 373 5.87 13.24 20.25
CA SER A 373 5.84 14.41 21.14
C SER A 373 6.38 15.66 20.46
N ASN A 374 5.88 16.81 20.89
CA ASN A 374 6.37 18.13 20.48
C ASN A 374 7.65 18.54 21.22
N ASP A 375 8.07 17.77 22.24
CA ASP A 375 9.10 18.19 23.20
C ASP A 375 10.54 17.90 22.73
N VAL A 376 10.73 17.09 21.67
CA VAL A 376 12.07 16.63 21.27
C VAL A 376 12.61 17.40 20.06
N ASN A 377 13.28 18.53 20.33
CA ASN A 377 14.12 19.20 19.34
C ASN A 377 15.48 18.50 19.18
N PHE A 378 15.54 17.50 18.30
CA PHE A 378 16.81 16.86 17.91
C PHE A 378 17.80 17.83 17.24
N SER A 379 17.32 18.93 16.65
CA SER A 379 18.10 19.77 15.73
C SER A 379 19.30 20.48 16.36
N GLU A 380 19.46 20.45 17.68
CA GLU A 380 20.49 21.21 18.39
C GLU A 380 21.41 20.35 19.29
N ASN A 381 21.33 19.02 19.25
CA ASN A 381 22.12 18.16 20.13
C ASN A 381 22.96 17.12 19.36
N ASP A 382 24.24 17.44 19.13
CA ASP A 382 25.23 16.55 18.50
C ASP A 382 25.25 15.13 19.13
N LYS A 383 24.94 15.01 20.44
CA LYS A 383 24.88 13.71 21.12
C LYS A 383 23.68 12.87 20.67
N LEU A 384 22.49 13.48 20.57
CA LEU A 384 21.29 12.76 20.12
C LEU A 384 21.43 12.30 18.67
N ASP A 385 22.12 13.07 17.83
CA ASP A 385 22.44 12.65 16.46
C ASP A 385 23.37 11.43 16.43
N ILE A 386 24.39 11.37 17.30
CA ILE A 386 25.26 10.18 17.43
C ILE A 386 24.43 8.98 17.88
N LEU A 387 23.61 9.13 18.93
CA LEU A 387 22.77 8.07 19.49
C LEU A 387 21.76 7.53 18.45
N ASN A 388 21.18 8.42 17.66
CA ASN A 388 20.27 8.09 16.57
C ASN A 388 20.98 7.29 15.46
N ASN A 389 22.17 7.73 15.04
CA ASN A 389 22.93 7.01 14.02
C ASN A 389 23.29 5.59 14.50
N THR A 390 23.75 5.43 15.74
CA THR A 390 24.06 4.10 16.32
C THR A 390 22.82 3.22 16.43
N PHE A 391 21.67 3.79 16.79
CA PHE A 391 20.40 3.08 16.82
C PHE A 391 20.00 2.54 15.45
N LEU A 392 20.08 3.38 14.41
CA LEU A 392 19.78 2.99 13.03
C LEU A 392 20.76 1.94 12.50
N GLU A 393 22.06 2.07 12.81
CA GLU A 393 23.05 1.04 12.50
C GLU A 393 22.69 -0.30 13.12
N GLY A 394 22.24 -0.29 14.39
CA GLY A 394 21.72 -1.47 15.08
C GLY A 394 20.54 -2.11 14.35
N ILE A 395 19.51 -1.32 14.02
CA ILE A 395 18.33 -1.80 13.29
C ILE A 395 18.70 -2.37 11.92
N PHE A 396 19.53 -1.68 11.14
CA PHE A 396 19.91 -2.21 9.85
C PHE A 396 20.72 -3.49 10.01
N SER A 397 21.62 -3.59 11.00
CA SER A 397 22.51 -4.75 11.18
C SER A 397 21.80 -6.11 11.36
N ILE A 398 20.55 -6.11 11.85
CA ILE A 398 19.77 -7.34 12.04
C ILE A 398 19.08 -7.84 10.76
N LEU A 399 18.97 -7.00 9.73
CA LEU A 399 18.27 -7.33 8.49
C LEU A 399 19.06 -8.34 7.64
N PRO A 400 18.38 -9.27 6.95
CA PRO A 400 19.03 -10.24 6.08
C PRO A 400 19.48 -9.58 4.76
N ASN A 401 20.38 -10.26 4.04
CA ASN A 401 20.85 -9.79 2.73
C ASN A 401 19.86 -9.98 1.58
N THR A 402 18.69 -10.55 1.86
CA THR A 402 17.61 -10.81 0.90
C THR A 402 16.72 -9.60 0.65
N ILE A 403 16.93 -8.51 1.37
CA ILE A 403 16.18 -7.26 1.18
C ILE A 403 16.39 -6.73 -0.24
N THR A 404 15.28 -6.57 -0.96
CA THR A 404 15.21 -5.99 -2.31
C THR A 404 14.53 -4.62 -2.34
N THR A 405 13.78 -4.28 -1.28
CA THR A 405 13.02 -3.02 -1.16
C THR A 405 13.16 -2.44 0.24
N LEU A 406 13.55 -1.16 0.32
CA LEU A 406 13.66 -0.39 1.57
C LEU A 406 12.80 0.85 1.53
N TYR A 407 11.96 1.04 2.53
CA TYR A 407 11.23 2.30 2.75
C TYR A 407 11.76 2.98 4.01
N LEU A 408 12.26 4.20 3.85
CA LEU A 408 12.79 5.02 4.93
C LEU A 408 11.85 6.21 5.13
N ILE A 409 11.18 6.25 6.27
CA ILE A 409 10.17 7.25 6.61
C ILE A 409 10.67 8.07 7.80
N SER A 410 10.80 9.39 7.61
CA SER A 410 11.28 10.35 8.61
C SER A 410 12.71 10.09 9.13
N ILE A 411 13.54 9.46 8.31
CA ILE A 411 14.94 9.09 8.62
C ILE A 411 15.86 10.29 8.34
N ASN A 412 15.82 11.28 9.23
CA ASN A 412 16.46 12.60 9.08
C ASN A 412 17.84 12.69 9.76
N GLY A 413 18.76 13.49 9.19
CA GLY A 413 20.02 13.89 9.87
C GLY A 413 21.12 12.84 9.93
N ASN A 414 21.05 11.79 9.11
CA ASN A 414 21.93 10.64 9.22
C ASN A 414 23.28 10.82 8.51
N LYS A 415 24.34 10.32 9.13
CA LYS A 415 25.69 10.34 8.55
C LYS A 415 25.75 9.40 7.35
N LEU A 416 26.63 9.75 6.40
CA LEU A 416 26.88 8.96 5.18
C LEU A 416 27.29 7.50 5.48
N ASP A 417 27.83 7.23 6.67
CA ASP A 417 28.41 5.94 7.03
C ASP A 417 27.38 4.80 7.08
N ILE A 418 26.13 5.09 7.48
CA ILE A 418 25.04 4.08 7.45
C ILE A 418 24.84 3.57 6.02
N PHE A 419 24.77 4.49 5.06
CA PHE A 419 24.52 4.17 3.67
C PHE A 419 25.72 3.51 2.97
N LYS A 420 26.96 3.75 3.45
CA LYS A 420 28.16 3.10 2.89
C LYS A 420 28.13 1.58 3.03
N ASN A 421 27.41 1.05 4.03
CA ASN A 421 27.30 -0.38 4.26
C ASN A 421 26.24 -1.06 3.39
N PHE A 422 25.28 -0.30 2.83
CA PHE A 422 24.15 -0.85 2.08
C PHE A 422 24.56 -1.73 0.88
N PRO A 423 25.57 -1.39 0.06
CA PRO A 423 25.98 -2.23 -1.06
C PRO A 423 26.45 -3.63 -0.65
N VAL A 424 27.06 -3.77 0.53
CA VAL A 424 27.56 -5.04 1.07
C VAL A 424 26.44 -5.78 1.79
N GLN A 425 25.62 -5.05 2.55
CA GLN A 425 24.59 -5.63 3.37
C GLN A 425 23.36 -6.07 2.57
N PHE A 426 22.96 -5.28 1.56
CA PHE A 426 21.78 -5.50 0.73
C PHE A 426 22.20 -5.60 -0.75
N PRO A 427 22.96 -6.64 -1.14
CA PRO A 427 23.47 -6.79 -2.51
C PRO A 427 22.35 -6.97 -3.56
N SER A 428 21.13 -7.28 -3.12
CA SER A 428 19.94 -7.42 -3.97
C SER A 428 18.97 -6.22 -3.88
N LEU A 429 19.36 -5.12 -3.24
CA LEU A 429 18.50 -3.94 -3.09
C LEU A 429 18.20 -3.32 -4.46
N THR A 430 16.95 -3.40 -4.89
CA THR A 430 16.46 -2.88 -6.18
C THR A 430 15.63 -1.61 -6.07
N THR A 431 14.96 -1.39 -4.94
CA THR A 431 14.06 -0.25 -4.71
C THR A 431 14.37 0.41 -3.38
N ILE A 432 14.44 1.74 -3.37
CA ILE A 432 14.52 2.52 -2.12
C ILE A 432 13.53 3.70 -2.17
N SER A 433 12.86 3.95 -1.06
CA SER A 433 11.95 5.08 -0.88
C SER A 433 12.38 5.98 0.27
N PHE A 434 12.30 7.29 0.06
CA PHE A 434 12.52 8.33 1.06
C PHE A 434 11.23 9.13 1.24
N LEU A 435 10.56 8.94 2.38
CA LEU A 435 9.37 9.69 2.78
C LEU A 435 9.70 10.57 3.98
N LEU A 436 9.32 11.85 3.95
CA LEU A 436 9.58 12.81 5.03
C LEU A 436 11.08 12.90 5.44
N CYS A 437 11.98 12.59 4.50
CA CYS A 437 13.41 12.56 4.74
C CYS A 437 14.08 13.85 4.25
N SER A 438 15.01 14.35 5.04
CA SER A 438 15.77 15.59 4.87
C SER A 438 17.20 15.37 5.34
N LYS A 439 18.12 16.22 4.85
CA LYS A 439 19.57 16.14 5.17
C LYS A 439 20.20 14.78 4.85
N ILE A 440 19.66 14.03 3.87
CA ILE A 440 20.30 12.81 3.37
C ILE A 440 21.57 13.20 2.58
N PRO A 441 22.71 12.55 2.82
CA PRO A 441 23.94 12.83 2.05
C PRO A 441 23.74 12.60 0.54
N GLU A 442 24.28 13.50 -0.28
CA GLU A 442 24.09 13.43 -1.75
C GLU A 442 24.55 12.09 -2.35
N ASN A 443 25.57 11.44 -1.80
CA ASN A 443 26.08 10.16 -2.30
C ASN A 443 25.51 8.91 -1.61
N ALA A 444 24.48 9.05 -0.76
CA ALA A 444 23.96 7.95 0.06
C ALA A 444 23.70 6.66 -0.73
N ILE A 445 23.07 6.74 -1.90
CA ILE A 445 22.68 5.56 -2.69
C ILE A 445 23.53 5.34 -3.94
N TYR A 446 24.53 6.18 -4.20
CA TYR A 446 25.25 6.19 -5.48
C TYR A 446 26.05 4.91 -5.73
N SER A 447 26.57 4.29 -4.67
CA SER A 447 27.40 3.08 -4.72
C SER A 447 26.61 1.78 -4.85
N ILE A 448 25.27 1.80 -4.68
CA ILE A 448 24.41 0.62 -4.68
C ILE A 448 24.16 0.16 -6.12
N GLN A 449 24.99 -0.75 -6.64
CA GLN A 449 24.95 -1.18 -8.04
C GLN A 449 23.68 -1.96 -8.43
N SER A 450 23.03 -2.62 -7.47
CA SER A 450 21.78 -3.37 -7.66
C SER A 450 20.55 -2.47 -7.79
N LEU A 451 20.65 -1.20 -7.38
CA LEU A 451 19.52 -0.29 -7.31
C LEU A 451 18.95 0.04 -8.70
N ARG A 452 17.62 -0.04 -8.84
CA ARG A 452 16.88 0.20 -10.10
C ARG A 452 15.79 1.25 -9.94
N LYS A 453 15.21 1.41 -8.75
CA LYS A 453 14.05 2.28 -8.50
C LYS A 453 14.30 3.15 -7.28
N VAL A 454 14.03 4.45 -7.40
CA VAL A 454 14.17 5.42 -6.30
C VAL A 454 12.88 6.23 -6.19
N ILE A 455 12.30 6.30 -5.01
CA ILE A 455 11.08 7.07 -4.72
C ILE A 455 11.44 8.15 -3.71
N ILE A 456 11.05 9.38 -3.97
CA ILE A 456 11.33 10.55 -3.13
C ILE A 456 9.99 11.27 -2.90
N HIS A 457 9.54 11.40 -1.66
CA HIS A 457 8.41 12.25 -1.34
C HIS A 457 8.89 13.66 -1.00
N GLY A 458 8.44 14.64 -1.77
CA GLY A 458 8.93 16.01 -1.75
C GLY A 458 10.18 16.18 -2.61
N GLU A 459 11.17 16.91 -2.11
CA GLU A 459 12.41 17.22 -2.83
C GLU A 459 13.63 16.83 -2.01
N LEU A 460 14.51 16.04 -2.62
CA LEU A 460 15.78 15.63 -2.03
C LEU A 460 16.88 15.73 -3.08
N LYS A 461 17.99 16.40 -2.74
CA LYS A 461 19.19 16.42 -3.58
C LYS A 461 20.02 15.17 -3.29
N ILE A 462 20.05 14.25 -4.26
CA ILE A 462 20.74 12.96 -4.15
C ILE A 462 21.25 12.50 -5.51
N ASN A 463 22.50 12.04 -5.57
CA ASN A 463 23.14 11.58 -6.79
C ASN A 463 22.60 10.21 -7.19
N ILE A 464 21.96 10.15 -8.35
CA ILE A 464 21.38 8.94 -8.91
C ILE A 464 22.39 8.24 -9.82
N SER A 465 22.71 6.99 -9.50
CA SER A 465 23.60 6.16 -10.31
C SER A 465 23.03 5.89 -11.71
N LYS A 466 23.92 5.72 -12.69
CA LYS A 466 23.55 5.29 -14.06
C LYS A 466 22.91 3.91 -14.12
N MET A 467 22.83 3.16 -13.03
CA MET A 467 22.11 1.88 -12.97
C MET A 467 20.62 2.04 -12.65
N VAL A 468 20.21 3.16 -12.05
CA VAL A 468 18.80 3.43 -11.68
C VAL A 468 17.97 3.66 -12.94
N GLU A 469 16.85 2.95 -13.06
CA GLU A 469 15.99 2.93 -14.23
C GLU A 469 14.79 3.85 -14.09
N ILE A 470 14.26 3.99 -12.87
CA ILE A 470 13.06 4.78 -12.55
C ILE A 470 13.35 5.64 -11.32
N VAL A 471 13.03 6.92 -11.39
CA VAL A 471 12.97 7.81 -10.22
C VAL A 471 11.61 8.49 -10.17
N VAL A 472 10.95 8.45 -9.02
CA VAL A 472 9.63 9.07 -8.80
C VAL A 472 9.73 10.11 -7.70
N PHE A 473 9.24 11.32 -7.96
CA PHE A 473 9.00 12.35 -6.95
C PHE A 473 7.50 12.44 -6.67
N CYS A 474 7.08 12.29 -5.42
CA CYS A 474 5.70 12.28 -4.95
C CYS A 474 5.41 13.50 -4.06
N TYR A 475 4.22 14.10 -4.14
CA TYR A 475 3.90 15.38 -3.47
C TYR A 475 2.60 15.40 -2.65
N PHE A 476 1.93 14.27 -2.47
CA PHE A 476 0.55 14.19 -1.97
C PHE A 476 0.34 14.22 -0.46
N ASP A 477 1.42 14.24 0.31
CA ASP A 477 1.38 14.17 1.78
C ASP A 477 0.99 15.51 2.45
N GLU A 478 -0.07 16.21 2.01
CA GLU A 478 -0.49 17.47 2.67
C GLU A 478 -0.78 17.26 4.16
N ASP A 479 -1.39 16.14 4.53
CA ASP A 479 -1.78 15.84 5.92
C ASP A 479 -0.61 15.41 6.83
N PHE A 480 0.57 15.08 6.27
CA PHE A 480 1.73 14.56 7.03
C PHE A 480 3.02 15.36 6.83
N CYS A 481 3.05 16.36 5.95
CA CYS A 481 4.23 17.17 5.63
C CYS A 481 4.20 18.57 6.24
N ASP A 482 3.73 18.73 7.47
CA ASP A 482 3.95 19.99 8.18
C ASP A 482 5.47 20.28 8.24
N GLY A 483 5.90 21.38 7.62
CA GLY A 483 7.26 21.90 7.71
C GLY A 483 8.26 21.54 6.59
N ILE A 484 7.91 20.72 5.58
CA ILE A 484 8.74 20.58 4.37
C ILE A 484 8.19 21.51 3.30
N ASP A 485 8.92 22.57 2.94
CA ASP A 485 8.59 23.55 1.88
C ASP A 485 8.15 22.85 0.58
N LYS A 486 6.85 22.59 0.40
CA LYS A 486 6.32 21.95 -0.81
C LYS A 486 6.18 22.98 -1.91
N LYS A 487 7.14 23.01 -2.83
CA LYS A 487 6.91 23.55 -4.16
C LYS A 487 6.20 22.48 -5.00
N SER A 488 4.88 22.41 -4.89
CA SER A 488 4.01 21.64 -5.82
C SER A 488 4.01 22.23 -7.24
N ILE A 489 4.66 23.38 -7.45
CA ILE A 489 4.71 24.10 -8.73
C ILE A 489 5.30 23.21 -9.82
N ASN A 490 4.64 23.18 -10.98
CA ASN A 490 5.08 22.46 -12.17
C ASN A 490 6.46 22.92 -12.72
N LYS A 491 7.57 22.46 -12.14
CA LYS A 491 8.95 22.80 -12.55
C LYS A 491 9.38 22.06 -13.82
N PRO A 492 10.27 22.60 -14.67
CA PRO A 492 10.79 21.89 -15.84
C PRO A 492 11.67 20.69 -15.45
N ASN A 493 11.83 19.69 -16.32
CA ASN A 493 12.64 18.48 -16.06
C ASN A 493 14.07 18.80 -15.59
N LYS A 494 14.69 19.86 -16.15
CA LYS A 494 16.03 20.32 -15.77
C LYS A 494 16.18 20.60 -14.27
N TYR A 495 15.11 21.04 -13.60
CA TYR A 495 15.11 21.24 -12.15
C TYR A 495 15.38 19.92 -11.40
N PHE A 496 14.61 18.88 -11.72
CA PHE A 496 14.75 17.55 -11.12
C PHE A 496 16.06 16.87 -11.50
N PHE A 497 16.55 17.10 -12.72
CA PHE A 497 17.88 16.62 -13.11
C PHE A 497 19.00 17.19 -12.25
N ASN A 498 18.88 18.45 -11.80
CA ASN A 498 19.83 19.03 -10.86
C ASN A 498 19.71 18.42 -9.46
N LEU A 499 18.50 18.07 -9.01
CA LEU A 499 18.29 17.37 -7.73
C LEU A 499 18.93 15.97 -7.75
N MET A 500 18.79 15.27 -8.89
CA MET A 500 19.27 13.89 -9.05
C MET A 500 20.72 13.75 -9.53
N ASN A 501 21.31 14.85 -10.01
CA ASN A 501 22.56 14.84 -10.78
C ASN A 501 22.59 13.77 -11.89
N ALA A 502 21.43 13.59 -12.54
CA ALA A 502 21.22 12.56 -13.56
C ALA A 502 20.12 13.02 -14.52
N THR A 503 20.19 12.54 -15.76
CA THR A 503 19.22 12.85 -16.82
C THR A 503 18.49 11.59 -17.26
N PHE A 504 17.22 11.75 -17.61
CA PHE A 504 16.39 10.68 -18.15
C PHE A 504 15.71 11.16 -19.44
N ASN A 505 15.55 10.26 -20.39
CA ASN A 505 14.91 10.59 -21.67
C ASN A 505 13.39 10.69 -21.53
N ASN A 506 12.79 9.90 -20.63
CA ASN A 506 11.35 9.88 -20.45
C ASN A 506 10.93 10.53 -19.13
N SER A 507 9.81 11.25 -19.15
CA SER A 507 9.17 11.80 -17.96
C SER A 507 7.65 11.68 -18.03
N ILE A 508 7.03 11.24 -16.95
CA ILE A 508 5.58 11.16 -16.78
C ILE A 508 5.19 12.02 -15.59
N ARG A 509 4.27 12.97 -15.78
CA ARG A 509 3.78 13.87 -14.74
C ARG A 509 2.32 13.60 -14.49
N ASN A 510 1.93 13.56 -13.22
CA ASN A 510 0.55 13.60 -12.80
C ASN A 510 0.30 14.97 -12.15
N ILE A 511 -0.61 15.76 -12.72
CA ILE A 511 -0.88 17.14 -12.31
C ILE A 511 -2.34 17.27 -11.90
N ASN A 512 -2.62 18.02 -10.84
CA ASN A 512 -3.96 18.40 -10.43
C ASN A 512 -3.99 19.92 -10.20
N ASN A 513 -4.89 20.66 -10.84
CA ASN A 513 -5.02 22.12 -10.65
C ASN A 513 -3.70 22.94 -10.72
N GLY A 514 -2.73 22.50 -11.54
CA GLY A 514 -1.43 23.15 -11.69
C GLY A 514 -0.33 22.64 -10.76
N GLU A 515 -0.69 21.78 -9.81
CA GLU A 515 0.21 21.16 -8.85
C GLU A 515 0.64 19.77 -9.31
N ILE A 516 1.92 19.44 -9.14
CA ILE A 516 2.41 18.08 -9.37
C ILE A 516 1.93 17.20 -8.23
N TYR A 517 1.20 16.14 -8.54
CA TYR A 517 0.90 15.04 -7.62
C TYR A 517 2.07 14.05 -7.55
N TYR A 518 2.60 13.67 -8.72
CA TYR A 518 3.91 13.02 -8.83
C TYR A 518 4.56 13.32 -10.19
N ILE A 519 5.89 13.16 -10.26
CA ILE A 519 6.65 13.12 -11.51
C ILE A 519 7.61 11.94 -11.49
N ALA A 520 7.56 11.13 -12.54
CA ALA A 520 8.42 9.98 -12.73
C ALA A 520 9.34 10.17 -13.92
N PHE A 521 10.57 9.70 -13.79
CA PHE A 521 11.62 9.71 -14.81
C PHE A 521 12.02 8.28 -15.12
N LEU A 522 12.09 7.91 -16.39
CA LEU A 522 12.37 6.53 -16.81
C LEU A 522 13.42 6.46 -17.90
N LYS A 523 14.29 5.44 -17.80
CA LYS A 523 15.18 5.04 -18.91
C LYS A 523 14.43 4.29 -20.00
N ASP A 524 13.52 3.42 -19.59
CA ASP A 524 12.71 2.61 -20.48
C ASP A 524 11.22 2.90 -20.24
N ILE A 525 10.53 3.41 -21.26
CA ILE A 525 9.11 3.71 -21.17
C ILE A 525 8.26 2.44 -21.02
N PHE A 526 8.73 1.26 -21.45
CA PHE A 526 7.95 0.03 -21.30
C PHE A 526 7.65 -0.33 -19.84
N LYS A 527 8.42 0.24 -18.90
CA LYS A 527 8.23 0.09 -17.45
C LYS A 527 7.27 1.11 -16.82
N TRP A 528 6.55 1.90 -17.62
CA TRP A 528 5.70 2.97 -17.09
C TRP A 528 4.62 2.50 -16.11
N LYS A 529 4.12 1.26 -16.28
CA LYS A 529 3.13 0.67 -15.35
C LYS A 529 3.67 0.44 -13.94
N ASP A 530 5.00 0.34 -13.77
CA ASP A 530 5.61 0.23 -12.45
C ASP A 530 5.32 1.49 -11.61
N ILE A 531 5.21 2.67 -12.25
CA ILE A 531 4.92 3.94 -11.57
C ILE A 531 3.57 3.90 -10.87
N LEU A 532 2.60 3.15 -11.39
CA LEU A 532 1.26 3.06 -10.80
C LEU A 532 1.32 2.55 -9.36
N TYR A 533 2.27 1.66 -9.07
CA TYR A 533 2.49 1.13 -7.73
C TYR A 533 3.46 2.03 -6.94
N LEU A 534 4.61 2.38 -7.54
CA LEU A 534 5.65 3.18 -6.88
C LEU A 534 5.15 4.56 -6.43
N ALA A 535 4.18 5.15 -7.12
CA ALA A 535 3.62 6.45 -6.79
C ALA A 535 2.49 6.42 -5.75
N ASP A 536 2.01 5.24 -5.35
CA ASP A 536 0.91 5.08 -4.38
C ASP A 536 1.29 4.13 -3.22
N ASP A 537 2.60 3.85 -3.08
CA ASP A 537 3.20 2.91 -2.11
C ASP A 537 3.01 3.30 -0.62
N TYR A 538 2.27 4.38 -0.35
CA TYR A 538 1.81 4.76 0.99
C TYR A 538 0.72 3.83 1.55
N PHE A 539 -0.07 3.17 0.69
CA PHE A 539 -1.31 2.50 1.14
C PHE A 539 -1.18 1.11 1.77
N TYR A 540 0.02 0.60 2.09
CA TYR A 540 0.18 -0.73 2.71
C TYR A 540 1.26 -0.83 3.77
#